data_AF-A0A2H4XB79-F1
#
_entry.id   AF-A0A2H4XB79-F1
#
_cell.length_a   1.000
_cell.length_b   1.000
_cell.length_c   1.000
_cell.angle_alpha   90.00
_cell.angle_beta   90.00
_cell.angle_gamma   90.00
#
_symmetry.space_group_name_H-M   'P 1'
#
loop_
_entity.id
_entity.type
_entity.pdbx_description
1 polymer ?
#
loop_
_entity_poly.entity_id
_entity_poly.type
_entity_poly.pdbx_seq_one_letter_code
_entity_poly.pdbx_strand_id
1 'polypeptide(L)'
;LIVLGGLSFVINQLIKRSLSAVGGRGDPADYLLLVTLVALVFLGIIFSALFFFMDSSTWTSSLFFYMMTAVLGLGIFVPWLQFLIKRHPLFWMVEFLVENNTRLYLIGFWTFLALSACVVVLYQNYKRSTESKKLQISTVTRKYFHFLAVATYIPGLIHDRQLLFVAAVVCLAVFVLLEYVRYFRIKPIGHTLRNLLTLFLDERDSGPLILTHIYLLLGLSLPVWLFPRLCAASLSGPCTLLPYCGVL
;
A
#
# COMPACT_ATOMS: atom_id res chain seq x y z
N LEU A 1 -6.34 7.56 -23.70
CA LEU A 1 -6.87 8.90 -23.34
C LEU A 1 -7.54 8.91 -21.97
N ILE A 2 -8.51 8.03 -21.69
CA ILE A 2 -9.21 7.98 -20.39
C ILE A 2 -8.26 7.72 -19.20
N VAL A 3 -7.36 6.73 -19.32
CA VAL A 3 -6.39 6.40 -18.25
C VAL A 3 -5.43 7.57 -17.97
N LEU A 4 -4.87 8.19 -19.02
CA LEU A 4 -4.01 9.36 -18.88
C LEU A 4 -4.76 10.57 -18.28
N GLY A 5 -6.02 10.77 -18.66
CA GLY A 5 -6.86 11.83 -18.11
C GLY A 5 -7.17 11.62 -16.62
N GLY A 6 -7.51 10.39 -16.22
CA GLY A 6 -7.72 10.04 -14.82
C GLY A 6 -6.47 10.20 -13.97
N LEU A 7 -5.32 9.77 -14.49
CA LEU A 7 -4.03 9.87 -13.80
C LEU A 7 -3.58 11.33 -13.65
N SER A 8 -3.77 12.15 -14.69
CA SER A 8 -3.54 13.60 -14.63
C SER A 8 -4.45 14.28 -13.60
N PHE A 9 -5.74 13.91 -13.55
CA PHE A 9 -6.68 14.44 -12.56
C PHE A 9 -6.25 14.11 -11.12
N VAL A 10 -5.90 12.86 -10.85
CA VAL A 10 -5.45 12.42 -9.51
C VAL A 10 -4.19 13.17 -9.10
N ILE A 11 -3.18 13.25 -9.98
CA ILE A 11 -1.93 13.97 -9.69
C ILE A 11 -2.20 15.45 -9.42
N ASN A 12 -3.01 16.11 -10.26
CA ASN A 12 -3.32 17.52 -10.10
C ASN A 12 -4.07 17.78 -8.78
N GLN A 13 -4.97 16.88 -8.39
CA GLN A 13 -5.69 16.98 -7.12
C GLN A 13 -4.75 16.80 -5.92
N LEU A 14 -3.81 15.86 -5.98
CA LEU A 14 -2.80 15.65 -4.94
C LEU A 14 -1.84 16.83 -4.82
N ILE A 15 -1.41 17.41 -5.94
CA ILE A 15 -0.55 18.61 -5.97
C ILE A 15 -1.29 19.80 -5.36
N LYS A 16 -2.52 20.08 -5.80
CA LYS A 16 -3.35 21.16 -5.25
C LYS A 16 -3.52 21.03 -3.74
N ARG A 17 -3.67 19.80 -3.23
CA ARG A 17 -3.75 19.55 -1.79
C ARG A 17 -2.46 19.86 -1.06
N SER A 18 -1.34 19.34 -1.55
CA SER A 18 -0.03 19.62 -0.96
C SER A 18 0.22 21.13 -0.91
N LEU A 19 -0.09 21.85 -2.00
CA LEU A 19 0.04 23.31 -2.06
C LEU A 19 -0.91 24.04 -1.10
N SER A 20 -2.17 23.62 -0.98
CA SER A 20 -3.12 24.20 -0.02
C SER A 20 -2.72 23.94 1.44
N ALA A 21 -2.07 22.82 1.70
CA ALA A 21 -1.59 22.43 3.02
C ALA A 21 -0.38 23.27 3.44
N VAL A 22 0.54 23.59 2.52
CA VAL A 22 1.72 24.45 2.74
C VAL A 22 1.34 25.86 3.23
N GLY A 23 0.09 26.31 2.99
CA GLY A 23 -0.47 27.57 3.48
C GLY A 23 -0.79 27.66 4.99
N GLY A 24 -0.52 26.62 5.79
CA GLY A 24 -0.43 26.74 7.25
C GLY A 24 -1.49 26.00 8.10
N ARG A 25 -2.32 25.11 7.53
CA ARG A 25 -3.31 24.30 8.28
C ARG A 25 -3.57 22.90 7.68
N GLY A 26 -2.59 22.31 7.00
CA GLY A 26 -2.71 20.94 6.48
C GLY A 26 -2.40 19.90 7.55
N ASP A 27 -3.16 18.79 7.58
CA ASP A 27 -2.83 17.67 8.44
C ASP A 27 -1.54 17.01 7.94
N PRO A 28 -0.58 16.62 8.80
CA PRO A 28 0.67 15.98 8.37
C PRO A 28 0.47 14.75 7.48
N ALA A 29 -0.66 14.04 7.65
CA ALA A 29 -1.05 12.90 6.83
C ALA A 29 -1.28 13.27 5.34
N ASP A 30 -1.66 14.51 5.03
CA ASP A 30 -1.95 14.94 3.65
C ASP A 30 -0.68 14.94 2.78
N TYR A 31 0.50 15.19 3.37
CA TYR A 31 1.79 15.14 2.67
C TYR A 31 2.31 13.71 2.47
N LEU A 32 1.93 12.79 3.37
CA LEU A 32 2.46 11.44 3.41
C LEU A 32 2.14 10.66 2.13
N LEU A 33 0.92 10.78 1.60
CA LEU A 33 0.53 10.15 0.33
C LEU A 33 1.36 10.66 -0.85
N LEU A 34 1.48 11.99 -0.99
CA LEU A 34 2.21 12.59 -2.11
C LEU A 34 3.70 12.23 -2.07
N VAL A 35 4.36 12.38 -0.92
CA VAL A 35 5.78 12.03 -0.77
C VAL A 35 6.00 10.53 -1.02
N THR A 36 5.11 9.67 -0.53
CA THR A 36 5.19 8.23 -0.77
C THR A 36 5.06 7.88 -2.25
N LEU A 37 4.10 8.47 -2.97
CA LEU A 37 3.92 8.23 -4.40
C LEU A 37 5.15 8.69 -5.20
N VAL A 38 5.67 9.89 -4.92
CA VAL A 38 6.88 10.39 -5.56
C VAL A 38 8.07 9.46 -5.26
N ALA A 39 8.21 9.00 -4.02
CA ALA A 39 9.26 8.09 -3.62
C ALA A 39 9.20 6.76 -4.37
N LEU A 40 8.03 6.13 -4.44
CA LEU A 40 7.84 4.84 -5.12
C LEU A 40 8.12 4.96 -6.62
N VAL A 41 7.62 6.02 -7.29
CA VAL A 41 7.86 6.24 -8.71
C VAL A 41 9.35 6.47 -8.98
N PHE A 42 10.01 7.34 -8.20
CA PHE A 42 11.42 7.65 -8.37
C PHE A 42 12.30 6.41 -8.16
N LEU A 43 12.02 5.65 -7.09
CA LEU A 43 12.70 4.40 -6.78
C LEU A 43 12.45 3.33 -7.86
N GLY A 44 11.24 3.25 -8.40
CA GLY A 44 10.91 2.36 -9.52
C GLY A 44 11.67 2.70 -10.79
N ILE A 45 11.81 3.97 -11.14
CA ILE A 45 12.61 4.42 -12.29
C ILE A 45 14.09 4.06 -12.09
N ILE A 46 14.63 4.37 -10.91
CA ILE A 46 16.02 4.07 -10.56
C ILE A 46 16.30 2.56 -10.67
N PHE A 47 15.49 1.72 -10.03
CA PHE A 47 15.72 0.27 -10.07
C PHE A 47 15.48 -0.35 -11.44
N SER A 48 14.51 0.15 -12.20
CA SER A 48 14.31 -0.31 -13.59
C SER A 48 15.53 0.01 -14.45
N ALA A 49 16.11 1.21 -14.31
CA ALA A 49 17.32 1.58 -15.03
C ALA A 49 18.53 0.77 -14.56
N LEU A 50 18.73 0.61 -13.25
CA LEU A 50 19.86 -0.13 -12.69
C LEU A 50 19.85 -1.60 -13.11
N PHE A 51 18.70 -2.28 -12.95
CA PHE A 51 18.58 -3.71 -13.28
C PHE A 51 18.38 -3.99 -14.76
N PHE A 52 18.23 -2.95 -15.58
CA PHE A 52 18.42 -3.09 -17.02
C PHE A 52 19.89 -3.38 -17.37
N PHE A 53 20.85 -2.80 -16.62
CA PHE A 53 22.28 -2.97 -16.85
C PHE A 53 22.95 -4.02 -15.95
N MET A 54 22.33 -4.36 -14.81
CA MET A 54 22.92 -5.21 -13.78
C MET A 54 22.04 -6.43 -13.48
N ASP A 55 22.65 -7.61 -13.34
CA ASP A 55 21.92 -8.83 -12.97
C ASP A 55 21.41 -8.73 -11.52
N SER A 56 20.09 -8.72 -11.39
CA SER A 56 19.35 -8.58 -10.13
C SER A 56 19.43 -9.82 -9.22
N SER A 57 19.81 -10.98 -9.76
CA SER A 57 19.86 -12.26 -9.03
C SER A 57 21.06 -12.39 -8.07
N THR A 58 22.03 -11.49 -8.15
CA THR A 58 23.23 -11.55 -7.32
C THR A 58 23.02 -10.96 -5.91
N TRP A 59 23.82 -11.42 -4.95
CA TRP A 59 23.79 -10.89 -3.57
C TRP A 59 24.25 -9.43 -3.51
N THR A 60 25.21 -9.04 -4.35
CA THR A 60 25.69 -7.66 -4.49
C THR A 60 24.58 -6.72 -4.96
N SER A 61 23.83 -7.10 -5.99
CA SER A 61 22.66 -6.37 -6.47
C SER A 61 21.56 -6.25 -5.41
N SER A 62 21.36 -7.31 -4.62
CA SER A 62 20.38 -7.30 -3.53
C SER A 62 20.80 -6.33 -2.41
N LEU A 63 22.08 -6.33 -2.04
CA LEU A 63 22.63 -5.38 -1.07
C LEU A 63 22.51 -3.94 -1.60
N PHE A 64 22.81 -3.72 -2.88
CA PHE A 64 22.65 -2.41 -3.51
C PHE A 64 21.19 -1.94 -3.49
N PHE A 65 20.23 -2.83 -3.76
CA PHE A 65 18.80 -2.53 -3.66
C PHE A 65 18.42 -2.03 -2.26
N TYR A 66 18.78 -2.78 -1.21
CA TYR A 66 18.43 -2.42 0.16
C TYR A 66 19.13 -1.14 0.62
N MET A 67 20.43 -1.01 0.31
CA MET A 67 21.22 0.17 0.68
C MET A 67 20.71 1.42 -0.04
N MET A 68 20.46 1.36 -1.34
CA MET A 68 19.91 2.48 -2.11
C MET A 68 18.52 2.86 -1.61
N THR A 69 17.64 1.88 -1.37
CA THR A 69 16.32 2.13 -0.78
C THR A 69 16.44 2.85 0.56
N ALA A 70 17.36 2.41 1.43
CA ALA A 70 17.60 3.02 2.74
C ALA A 70 18.17 4.45 2.62
N VAL A 71 19.16 4.67 1.74
CA VAL A 71 19.79 5.97 1.53
C VAL A 71 18.79 6.97 0.95
N LEU A 72 18.02 6.60 -0.07
CA LEU A 72 17.00 7.49 -0.63
C LEU A 72 15.86 7.72 0.36
N GLY A 73 15.41 6.67 1.05
CA GLY A 73 14.36 6.75 2.06
C GLY A 73 14.73 7.67 3.22
N LEU A 74 15.83 7.37 3.90
CA LEU A 74 16.28 8.09 5.10
C LEU A 74 17.00 9.40 4.79
N GLY A 75 17.68 9.49 3.65
CA GLY A 75 18.50 10.66 3.28
C GLY A 75 17.76 11.71 2.46
N ILE A 76 16.68 11.34 1.74
CA ILE A 76 15.93 12.27 0.88
C ILE A 76 14.48 12.36 1.33
N PHE A 77 13.74 11.24 1.32
CA PHE A 77 12.29 11.29 1.50
C PHE A 77 11.88 11.60 2.94
N VAL A 78 12.56 11.05 3.95
CA VAL A 78 12.30 11.37 5.37
C VAL A 78 12.61 12.83 5.68
N PRO A 79 13.77 13.41 5.30
CA PRO A 79 14.04 14.83 5.49
C PRO A 79 13.08 15.73 4.71
N TRP A 80 12.67 15.33 3.50
CA TRP A 80 11.67 16.08 2.75
C TRP A 80 10.31 16.09 3.45
N LEU A 81 9.89 14.94 3.98
CA LEU A 81 8.68 14.84 4.79
C LEU A 81 8.81 15.63 6.10
N GLN A 82 9.98 15.62 6.75
CA GLN A 82 10.28 16.42 7.94
C GLN A 82 10.14 17.92 7.65
N PHE A 83 10.63 18.36 6.49
CA PHE A 83 10.51 19.75 6.07
C PHE A 83 9.05 20.16 5.88
N LEU A 84 8.23 19.29 5.29
CA LEU A 84 6.80 19.55 5.08
C LEU A 84 5.99 19.53 6.37
N ILE A 85 6.21 18.52 7.23
CA ILE A 85 5.49 18.34 8.51
C ILE A 85 5.99 19.33 9.58
N LYS A 86 7.19 19.91 9.41
CA LYS A 86 7.92 20.73 10.41
C LYS A 86 8.23 19.99 11.71
N ARG A 87 8.11 18.66 11.70
CA ARG A 87 8.43 17.75 12.80
C ARG A 87 9.05 16.49 12.22
N HIS A 88 9.88 15.83 13.01
CA HIS A 88 10.46 14.55 12.62
C HIS A 88 9.35 13.49 12.37
N PRO A 89 9.25 12.91 11.15
CA PRO A 89 8.11 12.09 10.75
C PRO A 89 7.90 10.83 11.59
N LEU A 90 9.00 10.19 12.05
CA LEU A 90 8.89 8.97 12.86
C LEU A 90 8.27 9.25 14.23
N PHE A 91 8.64 10.37 14.87
CA PHE A 91 8.07 10.76 16.15
C PHE A 91 6.59 11.14 16.01
N TRP A 92 6.27 11.90 14.97
CA TRP A 92 4.88 12.19 14.62
C TRP A 92 4.06 10.90 14.42
N MET A 93 4.60 9.92 13.68
CA MET A 93 3.90 8.67 13.41
C MET A 93 3.65 7.84 14.67
N VAL A 94 4.63 7.72 15.56
CA VAL A 94 4.46 6.99 16.82
C VAL A 94 3.41 7.65 17.71
N GLU A 95 3.48 8.98 17.86
CA GLU A 95 2.49 9.72 18.64
C GLU A 95 1.10 9.59 18.04
N PHE A 96 0.98 9.70 16.72
CA PHE A 96 -0.28 9.50 16.01
C PHE A 96 -0.88 8.10 16.27
N LEU A 97 -0.06 7.04 16.27
CA LEU A 97 -0.55 5.68 16.50
C LEU A 97 -1.01 5.45 17.94
N VAL A 98 -0.35 6.08 18.92
CA VAL A 98 -0.62 5.89 20.35
C VAL A 98 -1.61 6.90 20.93
N GLU A 99 -1.97 7.94 20.17
CA GLU A 99 -2.85 9.04 20.60
C GLU A 99 -4.17 8.58 21.21
N ASN A 100 -4.80 7.53 20.65
CA ASN A 100 -6.14 7.08 21.03
C ASN A 100 -6.18 5.57 21.28
N ASN A 101 -6.89 5.15 22.34
CA ASN A 101 -7.14 3.73 22.63
C ASN A 101 -7.87 3.03 21.47
N THR A 102 -8.79 3.72 20.78
CA THR A 102 -9.46 3.20 19.58
C THR A 102 -8.47 2.84 18.47
N ARG A 103 -7.44 3.66 18.26
CA ARG A 103 -6.39 3.37 17.27
C ARG A 103 -5.60 2.12 17.66
N LEU A 104 -5.26 1.97 18.94
CA LEU A 104 -4.58 0.79 19.44
C LEU A 104 -5.41 -0.48 19.27
N TYR A 105 -6.71 -0.45 19.60
CA TYR A 105 -7.61 -1.59 19.36
C TYR A 105 -7.75 -1.93 17.87
N LEU A 106 -7.86 -0.93 17.00
CA LEU A 106 -7.89 -1.14 15.55
C LEU A 106 -6.60 -1.75 15.02
N ILE A 107 -5.44 -1.25 15.44
CA ILE A 107 -4.13 -1.82 15.07
C ILE A 107 -4.03 -3.26 15.56
N GLY A 108 -4.41 -3.54 16.81
CA GLY A 108 -4.45 -4.90 17.34
C GLY A 108 -5.34 -5.82 16.50
N PHE A 109 -6.55 -5.39 16.19
CA PHE A 109 -7.46 -6.15 15.32
C PHE A 109 -6.89 -6.39 13.92
N TRP A 110 -6.32 -5.36 13.29
CA TRP A 110 -5.71 -5.48 11.96
C TRP A 110 -4.48 -6.39 11.97
N THR A 111 -3.66 -6.36 13.03
CA THR A 111 -2.53 -7.28 13.17
C THR A 111 -3.01 -8.72 13.28
N PHE A 112 -4.08 -8.98 14.03
CA PHE A 112 -4.70 -10.31 14.10
C PHE A 112 -5.21 -10.78 12.72
N LEU A 113 -5.91 -9.91 11.98
CA LEU A 113 -6.35 -10.23 10.62
C LEU A 113 -5.17 -10.52 9.68
N ALA A 114 -4.11 -9.70 9.74
CA ALA A 114 -2.90 -9.90 8.93
C ALA A 114 -2.21 -11.23 9.27
N LEU A 115 -2.08 -11.58 10.55
CA LEU A 115 -1.54 -12.86 10.99
C LEU A 115 -2.39 -14.03 10.49
N SER A 116 -3.72 -13.92 10.58
CA SER A 116 -4.63 -14.94 10.05
C SER A 116 -4.44 -15.14 8.53
N ALA A 117 -4.26 -14.05 7.78
CA ALA A 117 -4.00 -14.08 6.35
C ALA A 117 -2.67 -14.79 6.02
N CYS A 118 -1.61 -14.48 6.78
CA CYS A 118 -0.30 -15.12 6.66
C CYS A 118 -0.39 -16.62 6.93
N VAL A 119 -1.05 -17.04 8.02
CA VAL A 119 -1.24 -18.46 8.36
C VAL A 119 -1.98 -19.19 7.25
N VAL A 120 -3.05 -18.61 6.71
CA VAL A 120 -3.82 -19.20 5.61
C VAL A 120 -2.96 -19.35 4.35
N VAL A 121 -2.15 -18.35 3.99
CA VAL A 121 -1.25 -18.42 2.81
C VAL A 121 -0.18 -19.49 3.00
N LEU A 122 0.43 -19.58 4.18
CA LEU A 122 1.43 -20.60 4.48
C LEU A 122 0.82 -22.00 4.45
N TYR A 123 -0.35 -22.18 5.07
CA TYR A 123 -1.07 -23.45 5.09
C TYR A 123 -1.48 -23.91 3.68
N GLN A 124 -2.02 -23.02 2.86
CA GLN A 124 -2.38 -23.33 1.48
C GLN A 124 -1.17 -23.64 0.61
N ASN A 125 -0.05 -22.93 0.79
CA ASN A 125 1.18 -23.22 0.07
C ASN A 125 1.73 -24.60 0.46
N TYR A 126 1.73 -24.93 1.75
CA TYR A 126 2.13 -26.26 2.23
C TYR A 126 1.25 -27.36 1.64
N LYS A 127 -0.08 -27.20 1.67
CA LYS A 127 -1.02 -28.18 1.11
C LYS A 127 -0.90 -28.33 -0.40
N ARG A 128 -0.67 -27.23 -1.14
CA ARG A 128 -0.49 -27.23 -2.60
C ARG A 128 0.74 -28.04 -3.03
N SER A 129 1.81 -28.04 -2.23
CA SER A 129 2.98 -28.88 -2.51
C SER A 129 2.66 -30.38 -2.47
N THR A 130 1.57 -30.78 -1.84
CA THR A 130 1.18 -32.19 -1.64
C THR A 130 0.03 -32.63 -2.57
N GLU A 131 -0.88 -31.73 -2.99
CA GLU A 131 -2.05 -32.07 -3.81
C GLU A 131 -2.18 -31.22 -5.10
N SER A 132 -2.31 -31.88 -6.27
CA SER A 132 -2.35 -31.27 -7.62
C SER A 132 -3.67 -30.55 -8.02
N LYS A 133 -4.52 -30.11 -7.08
CA LYS A 133 -5.80 -29.44 -7.40
C LYS A 133 -5.62 -27.92 -7.62
N LYS A 134 -5.12 -27.54 -8.80
CA LYS A 134 -4.66 -26.16 -9.11
C LYS A 134 -5.78 -25.10 -9.27
N LEU A 135 -6.95 -25.45 -9.81
CA LEU A 135 -7.96 -24.46 -10.26
C LEU A 135 -8.98 -24.02 -9.19
N GLN A 136 -9.42 -24.91 -8.30
CA GLN A 136 -10.47 -24.58 -7.31
C GLN A 136 -9.96 -23.74 -6.13
N ILE A 137 -8.66 -23.83 -5.81
CA ILE A 137 -8.07 -23.15 -4.65
C ILE A 137 -7.98 -21.63 -4.88
N SER A 138 -7.62 -21.19 -6.09
CA SER A 138 -7.40 -19.76 -6.41
C SER A 138 -8.65 -18.89 -6.16
N THR A 139 -9.84 -19.35 -6.57
CA THR A 139 -11.09 -18.58 -6.44
C THR A 139 -11.54 -18.42 -4.98
N VAL A 140 -11.41 -19.46 -4.15
CA VAL A 140 -11.77 -19.40 -2.73
C VAL A 140 -10.82 -18.48 -1.98
N THR A 141 -9.52 -18.58 -2.27
CA THR A 141 -8.50 -17.73 -1.67
C THR A 141 -8.73 -16.25 -2.01
N ARG A 142 -9.06 -15.93 -3.27
CA ARG A 142 -9.41 -14.54 -3.66
C ARG A 142 -10.60 -13.99 -2.87
N LYS A 143 -11.66 -14.77 -2.67
CA LYS A 143 -12.83 -14.36 -1.87
C LYS A 143 -12.47 -14.15 -0.40
N TYR A 144 -11.65 -15.02 0.17
CA TYR A 144 -11.19 -14.88 1.55
C TYR A 144 -10.35 -13.61 1.76
N PHE A 145 -9.42 -13.33 0.84
CA PHE A 145 -8.60 -12.11 0.90
C PHE A 145 -9.42 -10.84 0.69
N HIS A 146 -10.41 -10.87 -0.20
CA HIS A 146 -11.34 -9.77 -0.36
C HIS A 146 -12.17 -9.54 0.91
N PHE A 147 -12.68 -10.61 1.53
CA PHE A 147 -13.38 -10.53 2.81
C PHE A 147 -12.49 -9.93 3.91
N LEU A 148 -11.22 -10.36 4.03
CA LEU A 148 -10.27 -9.78 4.98
C LEU A 148 -10.00 -8.30 4.71
N ALA A 149 -9.91 -7.89 3.45
CA ALA A 149 -9.74 -6.49 3.08
C ALA A 149 -10.97 -5.67 3.50
N VAL A 150 -12.18 -6.14 3.20
CA VAL A 150 -13.43 -5.50 3.64
C VAL A 150 -13.52 -5.44 5.17
N ALA A 151 -13.19 -6.53 5.87
CA ALA A 151 -13.15 -6.60 7.33
C ALA A 151 -12.11 -5.65 7.95
N THR A 152 -11.05 -5.30 7.22
CA THR A 152 -10.05 -4.29 7.64
C THR A 152 -10.58 -2.87 7.40
N TYR A 153 -11.19 -2.60 6.24
CA TYR A 153 -11.63 -1.26 5.83
C TYR A 153 -12.88 -0.78 6.54
N ILE A 154 -13.89 -1.64 6.76
CA ILE A 154 -15.14 -1.26 7.44
C ILE A 154 -14.88 -0.63 8.83
N PRO A 155 -14.19 -1.29 9.78
CA PRO A 155 -13.95 -0.69 11.08
C PRO A 155 -13.03 0.54 10.99
N GLY A 156 -12.10 0.60 10.05
CA GLY A 156 -11.31 1.80 9.78
C GLY A 156 -12.17 2.99 9.32
N LEU A 157 -13.13 2.76 8.42
CA LEU A 157 -14.03 3.81 7.91
C LEU A 157 -14.99 4.35 8.96
N ILE A 158 -15.42 3.49 9.89
CA ILE A 158 -16.38 3.82 10.95
C ILE A 158 -15.67 4.49 12.13
N HIS A 159 -14.56 3.91 12.61
CA HIS A 159 -13.94 4.33 13.87
C HIS A 159 -12.83 5.37 13.69
N ASP A 160 -11.96 5.23 12.69
CA ASP A 160 -10.86 6.18 12.46
C ASP A 160 -10.37 6.18 11.01
N ARG A 161 -10.92 7.12 10.23
CA ARG A 161 -10.59 7.29 8.81
C ARG A 161 -9.17 7.79 8.59
N GLN A 162 -8.64 8.58 9.51
CA GLN A 162 -7.29 9.14 9.38
C GLN A 162 -6.25 8.06 9.60
N LEU A 163 -6.47 7.16 10.58
CA LEU A 163 -5.65 5.98 10.76
C LEU A 163 -5.73 5.07 9.53
N LEU A 164 -6.93 4.82 9.00
CA LEU A 164 -7.10 4.03 7.78
C LEU A 164 -6.36 4.65 6.58
N PHE A 165 -6.43 5.98 6.42
CA PHE A 165 -5.70 6.70 5.38
C PHE A 165 -4.19 6.43 5.48
N VAL A 166 -3.60 6.67 6.65
CA VAL A 166 -2.15 6.52 6.87
C VAL A 166 -1.74 5.06 6.68
N ALA A 167 -2.47 4.12 7.28
CA ALA A 167 -2.21 2.70 7.15
C ALA A 167 -2.29 2.23 5.69
N ALA A 168 -3.28 2.69 4.93
CA ALA A 168 -3.41 2.36 3.51
C ALA A 168 -2.23 2.87 2.68
N VAL A 169 -1.69 4.07 2.96
CA VAL A 169 -0.48 4.56 2.28
C VAL A 169 0.74 3.73 2.63
N VAL A 170 0.92 3.38 3.90
CA VAL A 170 2.02 2.51 4.34
C VAL A 170 1.91 1.13 3.68
N CYS A 171 0.71 0.54 3.65
CA CYS A 171 0.45 -0.71 2.96
C CYS A 171 0.76 -0.62 1.45
N LEU A 172 0.42 0.49 0.79
CA LEU A 172 0.77 0.71 -0.62
C LEU A 172 2.29 0.68 -0.81
N ALA A 173 3.03 1.41 0.04
CA ALA A 173 4.49 1.43 -0.02
C ALA A 173 5.08 0.03 0.17
N VAL A 174 4.62 -0.70 1.18
CA VAL A 174 5.07 -2.07 1.45
C VAL A 174 4.75 -3.01 0.29
N PHE A 175 3.53 -2.97 -0.25
CA PHE A 175 3.13 -3.85 -1.36
C PHE A 175 3.93 -3.57 -2.63
N VAL A 176 4.19 -2.30 -2.96
CA VAL A 176 5.01 -1.95 -4.13
C VAL A 176 6.48 -2.35 -3.92
N LEU A 177 7.05 -2.14 -2.73
CA LEU A 177 8.41 -2.58 -2.42
C LEU A 177 8.56 -4.11 -2.46
N LEU A 178 7.60 -4.84 -1.91
CA LEU A 178 7.55 -6.31 -1.99
C LEU A 178 7.43 -6.77 -3.45
N GLU A 179 6.65 -6.07 -4.27
CA GLU A 179 6.54 -6.37 -5.70
C GLU A 179 7.87 -6.12 -6.42
N TYR A 180 8.62 -5.05 -6.09
CA TYR A 180 9.98 -4.86 -6.62
C TYR A 180 10.92 -6.00 -6.21
N VAL A 181 10.89 -6.41 -4.94
CA VAL A 181 11.68 -7.56 -4.45
C VAL A 181 11.34 -8.85 -5.22
N ARG A 182 10.05 -9.11 -5.49
CA ARG A 182 9.58 -10.28 -6.25
C ARG A 182 9.96 -10.20 -7.74
N TYR A 183 9.77 -9.03 -8.34
CA TYR A 183 10.00 -8.78 -9.76
C TYR A 183 11.49 -8.92 -10.09
N PHE A 184 12.35 -8.22 -9.36
CA PHE A 184 13.81 -8.26 -9.50
C PHE A 184 14.47 -9.45 -8.79
N ARG A 185 13.72 -10.40 -8.23
CA ARG A 185 14.28 -11.61 -7.57
C ARG A 185 15.32 -11.30 -6.48
N ILE A 186 15.14 -10.21 -5.75
CA ILE A 186 16.07 -9.73 -4.73
C ILE A 186 16.22 -10.77 -3.61
N LYS A 187 17.44 -11.19 -3.30
CA LYS A 187 17.73 -12.17 -2.24
C LYS A 187 17.62 -11.54 -0.84
N PRO A 188 17.24 -12.29 0.20
CA PRO A 188 16.89 -13.72 0.18
C PRO A 188 15.41 -13.99 -0.13
N ILE A 189 14.55 -12.97 -0.01
CA ILE A 189 13.09 -13.15 0.09
C ILE A 189 12.42 -13.26 -1.28
N GLY A 190 13.02 -12.74 -2.36
CA GLY A 190 12.40 -12.64 -3.68
C GLY A 190 11.92 -13.96 -4.27
N HIS A 191 12.65 -15.06 -4.05
CA HIS A 191 12.22 -16.39 -4.48
C HIS A 191 11.06 -16.93 -3.63
N THR A 192 11.17 -16.82 -2.31
CA THR A 192 10.10 -17.19 -1.36
C THR A 192 8.81 -16.45 -1.66
N LEU A 193 8.89 -15.13 -1.86
CA LEU A 193 7.74 -14.28 -2.14
C LEU A 193 7.06 -14.66 -3.47
N ARG A 194 7.85 -14.98 -4.51
CA ARG A 194 7.31 -15.50 -5.76
C ARG A 194 6.53 -16.78 -5.55
N ASN A 195 7.11 -17.75 -4.83
CA ASN A 195 6.49 -19.04 -4.59
C ASN A 195 5.18 -18.88 -3.81
N LEU A 196 5.21 -18.11 -2.72
CA LEU A 196 4.02 -17.83 -1.90
C LEU A 196 2.90 -17.16 -2.69
N LEU A 197 3.26 -16.20 -3.55
CA LEU A 197 2.30 -15.44 -4.34
C LEU A 197 1.79 -16.19 -5.58
N THR A 198 2.41 -17.31 -5.97
CA THR A 198 1.87 -18.15 -7.06
C THR A 198 0.50 -18.76 -6.76
N LEU A 199 0.06 -18.75 -5.49
CA LEU A 199 -1.31 -19.09 -5.11
C LEU A 199 -2.35 -18.13 -5.70
N PHE A 200 -1.97 -16.88 -5.93
CA PHE A 200 -2.87 -15.83 -6.40
C PHE A 200 -2.86 -15.65 -7.91
N LEU A 201 -1.92 -16.28 -8.61
CA LEU A 201 -1.88 -16.32 -10.07
C LEU A 201 -3.01 -17.23 -10.59
N ASP A 202 -3.91 -16.66 -11.38
CA ASP A 202 -4.87 -17.41 -12.21
C ASP A 202 -4.30 -17.54 -13.62
N GLU A 203 -4.77 -18.52 -14.41
CA GLU A 203 -4.27 -18.74 -15.78
C GLU A 203 -4.59 -17.54 -16.70
N ARG A 204 -5.58 -16.71 -16.29
CA ARG A 204 -5.92 -15.43 -16.93
C ARG A 204 -4.97 -14.29 -16.57
N ASP A 205 -4.24 -14.38 -15.46
CA ASP A 205 -3.29 -13.37 -14.98
C ASP A 205 -1.85 -13.68 -15.42
N SER A 206 -1.70 -14.19 -16.65
CA SER A 206 -0.42 -14.53 -17.30
C SER A 206 0.43 -13.30 -17.66
N GLY A 207 0.35 -12.23 -16.87
CA GLY A 207 1.25 -11.07 -16.93
C GLY A 207 2.41 -11.21 -15.93
N PRO A 208 3.53 -10.51 -16.14
CA PRO A 208 4.71 -10.60 -15.27
C PRO A 208 4.51 -10.00 -13.86
N LEU A 209 3.46 -9.22 -13.64
CA LEU A 209 3.18 -8.48 -12.40
C LEU A 209 1.90 -8.99 -11.71
N ILE A 210 1.99 -9.35 -10.43
CA ILE A 210 0.84 -9.81 -9.61
C ILE A 210 0.21 -8.57 -8.97
N LEU A 211 -0.35 -7.70 -9.81
CA LEU A 211 -0.89 -6.41 -9.36
C LEU A 211 -2.23 -6.52 -8.62
N THR A 212 -2.86 -7.69 -8.58
CA THR A 212 -4.22 -7.87 -8.04
C THR A 212 -4.37 -7.37 -6.60
N HIS A 213 -3.37 -7.57 -5.74
CA HIS A 213 -3.41 -7.08 -4.35
C HIS A 213 -3.22 -5.55 -4.26
N ILE A 214 -2.39 -4.98 -5.14
CA ILE A 214 -2.20 -3.53 -5.24
C ILE A 214 -3.47 -2.88 -5.79
N TYR A 215 -4.09 -3.48 -6.81
CA TYR A 215 -5.34 -2.99 -7.38
C TYR A 215 -6.51 -3.08 -6.39
N LEU A 216 -6.60 -4.15 -5.60
CA LEU A 216 -7.59 -4.25 -4.54
C LEU A 216 -7.39 -3.13 -3.50
N LEU A 217 -6.15 -2.92 -3.04
CA LEU A 217 -5.81 -1.85 -2.10
C LEU A 217 -6.13 -0.47 -2.69
N LEU A 218 -5.78 -0.23 -3.95
CA LEU A 218 -6.05 1.03 -4.64
C LEU A 218 -7.57 1.25 -4.82
N GLY A 219 -8.32 0.23 -5.23
CA GLY A 219 -9.78 0.31 -5.39
C GLY A 219 -10.48 0.73 -4.10
N LEU A 220 -10.07 0.14 -2.97
CA LEU A 220 -10.61 0.45 -1.64
C LEU A 220 -10.12 1.82 -1.12
N SER A 221 -8.86 2.18 -1.37
CA SER A 221 -8.23 3.36 -0.80
C SER A 221 -8.46 4.66 -1.58
N LEU A 222 -8.65 4.59 -2.90
CA LEU A 222 -8.73 5.78 -3.76
C LEU A 222 -9.83 6.76 -3.30
N PRO A 223 -11.06 6.31 -2.94
CA PRO A 223 -12.07 7.22 -2.42
C PRO A 223 -11.67 7.86 -1.09
N VAL A 224 -11.04 7.10 -0.20
CA VAL A 224 -10.53 7.58 1.09
C VAL A 224 -9.44 8.63 0.89
N TRP A 225 -8.54 8.41 -0.06
CA TRP A 225 -7.45 9.33 -0.36
C TRP A 225 -7.91 10.60 -1.08
N LEU A 226 -8.83 10.48 -2.03
CA LEU A 226 -9.34 11.62 -2.79
C LEU A 226 -10.33 12.46 -1.98
N PHE A 227 -11.04 11.88 -1.02
CA PHE A 227 -12.13 12.56 -0.30
C PHE A 227 -12.13 12.38 1.24
N PRO A 228 -11.01 12.63 1.95
CA PRO A 228 -10.91 12.48 3.40
C PRO A 228 -11.84 13.41 4.21
N ARG A 229 -12.18 14.60 3.68
CA ARG A 229 -12.89 15.67 4.44
C ARG A 229 -14.36 15.90 4.05
N LEU A 230 -14.89 15.21 3.04
CA LEU A 230 -16.25 15.52 2.51
C LEU A 230 -17.41 15.21 3.47
N CYS A 231 -17.18 14.52 4.59
CA CYS A 231 -18.25 14.19 5.55
C CYS A 231 -18.49 15.24 6.65
N ALA A 232 -17.63 16.25 6.83
CA ALA A 232 -17.86 17.24 7.88
C ALA A 232 -18.93 18.29 7.51
N ALA A 233 -19.24 18.46 6.22
CA ALA A 233 -20.01 19.61 5.73
C ALA A 233 -21.46 19.30 5.30
N SER A 234 -21.87 18.03 5.20
CA SER A 234 -23.22 17.69 4.72
C SER A 234 -23.64 16.30 5.21
N LEU A 235 -24.48 16.26 6.23
CA LEU A 235 -25.09 15.02 6.74
C LEU A 235 -26.26 14.53 5.87
N SER A 236 -26.63 15.23 4.79
CA SER A 236 -27.90 15.01 4.07
C SER A 236 -27.76 14.89 2.54
N GLY A 237 -26.64 14.36 2.03
CA GLY A 237 -26.44 14.18 0.58
C GLY A 237 -25.71 12.89 0.19
N PRO A 238 -25.77 12.48 -1.10
CA PRO A 238 -25.09 11.31 -1.64
C PRO A 238 -23.56 11.28 -1.40
N CYS A 239 -22.97 12.41 -1.01
CA CYS A 239 -21.55 12.54 -0.69
C CYS A 239 -21.11 11.78 0.58
N THR A 240 -22.04 11.37 1.46
CA THR A 240 -21.72 10.59 2.67
C THR A 240 -21.27 9.16 2.35
N LEU A 241 -21.71 8.60 1.22
CA LEU A 241 -21.37 7.24 0.78
C LEU A 241 -20.11 7.19 -0.09
N LEU A 242 -19.63 8.33 -0.58
CA LEU A 242 -18.47 8.43 -1.46
C LEU A 242 -17.21 7.70 -0.94
N PRO A 243 -16.81 7.80 0.35
CA PRO A 243 -15.66 7.06 0.87
C PRO A 243 -15.92 5.54 1.00
N TYR A 244 -17.17 5.10 0.98
CA TYR A 244 -17.57 3.69 1.02
C TYR A 244 -17.65 3.06 -0.38
N CYS A 245 -17.68 3.85 -1.47
CA CYS A 245 -17.78 3.36 -2.85
C CYS A 245 -16.62 2.46 -3.29
N GLY A 246 -15.49 2.47 -2.58
CA GLY A 246 -14.39 1.54 -2.85
C GLY A 246 -14.60 0.16 -2.22
N VAL A 247 -15.41 0.09 -1.15
CA VAL A 247 -15.62 -1.07 -0.27
C VAL A 247 -16.95 -1.78 -0.54
N LEU A 248 -17.97 -1.04 -0.98
CA LEU A 248 -19.29 -1.53 -1.40
C LEU A 248 -19.28 -1.94 -2.88
#